data_AF-A0A3M1TQF0-F1
#
_entry.id   AF-A0A3M1TQF0-F1
#
_cell.length_a   1.000
_cell.length_b   1.000
_cell.length_c   1.000
_cell.angle_alpha   90.00
_cell.angle_beta   90.00
_cell.angle_gamma   90.00
#
_symmetry.space_group_name_H-M   'P 1'
#
loop_
_entity.id
_entity.type
_entity.pdbx_description
1 polymer ?
#
loop_
_entity_poly.entity_id
_entity_poly.type
_entity_poly.pdbx_seq_one_letter_code
_entity_poly.pdbx_strand_id
1 'polypeptide(L)'
;MGAAFSWALAALLCACAGPPLEPPPPPDPDPGACERFGVEEAAPIPERCPLSIPGEEVQGAVRVFAVGAHLKYRQLETYADFCSAWDTVIRTEVVPCLAPDRPNLLVLPENAALAAAFIGERGRAGREASSAVAGFASFFESYQGPYLAYAERYPEATPNQQLLLALGDTLHRAFQTFPEIARRYGVYLLVSSDLPEVERSTDPAEVERFGPPGADFAYVAIGPETLNVAVAFGPDGERLGRVAKSYLVPDEADLLNLVPGSLGQARPLALPFARLGVVISKDAWMPGLLHRLDALGANLMVQPEAFSGWAVEEYSGDWLPDVFTQSSYGHTQRHAAFTHNVTPCLKGNLLDLAYDCQSHIVEQAGLTGASGAFIGQDPYAGLVSVEPWVVEDPGPPLSLEERRARLREVGEKLLPGSGDPLEDAYTNHVVAADLRPGRHRVAGDGAPGVLGPSRLVAEPEDPAAVQRFPAVAADGDRVVLAFTEGAMDGGALRLAISDDGGRTFAISTLEPEGTRLPSVAAWQDRIVVAYEVDAGSKTQVVAAVSEDAGATFTRTRLSGEAGGWQPAATLDPTDGTPHVAYLDLSRGGHPRPYLATHGDGDWTAVEVDPSNRATGARA
;
A
#
# COMPACT_ATOMS: atom_id res chain seq x y z
N MET A 1 8.80 -63.76 0.26
CA MET A 1 7.49 -63.29 -0.23
C MET A 1 7.11 -62.04 0.57
N GLY A 2 7.53 -60.82 0.25
CA GLY A 2 8.25 -60.33 -0.92
C GLY A 2 7.65 -59.00 -1.41
N ALA A 3 7.71 -57.96 -0.57
CA ALA A 3 7.97 -56.56 -0.94
C ALA A 3 7.36 -55.96 -2.24
N ALA A 4 6.09 -56.20 -2.56
CA ALA A 4 5.47 -55.68 -3.79
C ALA A 4 4.23 -54.79 -3.61
N PHE A 5 3.75 -54.53 -2.38
CA PHE A 5 2.43 -53.90 -2.17
C PHE A 5 2.42 -52.49 -1.57
N SER A 6 3.56 -51.87 -1.30
CA SER A 6 3.62 -50.58 -0.59
C SER A 6 4.05 -49.36 -1.42
N TRP A 7 4.28 -49.52 -2.73
CA TRP A 7 4.69 -48.40 -3.60
C TRP A 7 3.56 -47.81 -4.44
N ALA A 8 2.41 -48.48 -4.56
CA ALA A 8 1.32 -48.04 -5.44
C ALA A 8 0.41 -46.96 -4.82
N LEU A 9 0.43 -46.76 -3.50
CA LEU A 9 -0.43 -45.76 -2.83
C LEU A 9 0.28 -44.42 -2.54
N ALA A 10 1.61 -44.39 -2.56
CA ALA A 10 2.39 -43.15 -2.42
C ALA A 10 2.55 -42.38 -3.74
N ALA A 11 2.30 -43.04 -4.89
CA ALA A 11 2.39 -42.42 -6.21
C ALA A 11 1.08 -41.74 -6.67
N LEU A 12 -0.04 -41.90 -5.94
CA LEU A 12 -1.32 -41.26 -6.27
C LEU A 12 -1.57 -39.92 -5.55
N LEU A 13 -0.67 -39.48 -4.68
CA LEU A 13 -0.70 -38.15 -4.03
C LEU A 13 0.33 -37.16 -4.59
N CYS A 14 1.08 -37.56 -5.63
CA CYS A 14 1.93 -36.69 -6.44
C CYS A 14 1.27 -36.36 -7.79
N ALA A 15 -0.04 -36.13 -7.79
CA ALA A 15 -0.76 -35.67 -8.98
C ALA A 15 -0.42 -34.19 -9.24
N CYS A 16 0.64 -34.02 -10.02
CA CYS A 16 0.78 -33.04 -11.09
C CYS A 16 0.36 -31.60 -10.75
N ALA A 17 1.37 -30.77 -10.44
CA ALA A 17 1.39 -29.45 -11.05
C ALA A 17 1.05 -29.66 -12.54
N GLY A 18 -0.08 -29.12 -12.99
CA GLY A 18 -0.42 -29.15 -14.40
C GLY A 18 0.73 -28.56 -15.23
N PRO A 19 0.78 -28.82 -16.55
CA PRO A 19 1.66 -28.05 -17.41
C PRO A 19 1.47 -26.56 -17.07
N PRO A 20 2.54 -25.74 -17.04
CA PRO A 20 2.37 -24.30 -16.90
C PRO A 20 1.33 -23.88 -17.94
N LEU A 21 0.27 -23.21 -17.50
CA LEU A 21 -0.74 -22.67 -18.40
C LEU A 21 0.02 -21.81 -19.40
N GLU A 22 0.19 -22.31 -20.63
CA GLU A 22 0.66 -21.49 -21.73
C GLU A 22 -0.33 -20.32 -21.80
N PRO A 23 0.13 -19.06 -21.69
CA PRO A 23 -0.78 -17.93 -21.80
C PRO A 23 -1.47 -18.03 -23.16
N PRO A 24 -2.81 -17.84 -23.22
CA PRO A 24 -3.49 -17.80 -24.51
C PRO A 24 -2.81 -16.75 -25.39
N PRO A 25 -2.67 -16.99 -26.72
CA PRO A 25 -2.14 -15.98 -27.61
C PRO A 25 -2.97 -14.70 -27.44
N PRO A 26 -2.32 -13.52 -27.40
CA PRO A 26 -3.05 -12.27 -27.21
C PRO A 26 -4.11 -12.15 -28.32
N PRO A 27 -5.34 -11.72 -27.99
CA PRO A 27 -6.34 -11.42 -29.00
C PRO A 27 -5.78 -10.44 -30.03
N ASP A 28 -6.35 -10.44 -31.25
CA ASP A 28 -6.11 -9.34 -32.19
C ASP A 28 -6.31 -8.02 -31.44
N PRO A 29 -5.30 -7.14 -31.31
CA PRO A 29 -5.42 -5.93 -30.51
C PRO A 29 -6.26 -4.84 -31.19
N ASP A 30 -6.73 -5.03 -32.43
CA ASP A 30 -7.62 -4.10 -33.15
C ASP A 30 -9.04 -4.68 -33.33
N PRO A 31 -10.12 -3.96 -32.94
CA PRO A 31 -10.20 -2.57 -32.44
C PRO A 31 -9.63 -2.32 -31.02
N GLY A 32 -9.49 -1.10 -30.51
CA GLY A 32 -9.01 -0.86 -29.13
C GLY A 32 -9.95 -1.37 -28.02
N ALA A 33 -9.56 -1.23 -26.75
CA ALA A 33 -10.37 -1.69 -25.62
C ALA A 33 -11.64 -0.86 -25.37
N CYS A 34 -11.74 0.31 -26.03
CA CYS A 34 -12.77 1.31 -25.79
C CYS A 34 -13.97 1.28 -26.75
N GLU A 35 -14.09 0.26 -27.60
CA GLU A 35 -15.19 0.12 -28.57
C GLU A 35 -16.57 0.23 -27.90
N ARG A 36 -16.73 -0.39 -26.72
CA ARG A 36 -17.98 -0.34 -25.94
C ARG A 36 -18.40 1.07 -25.51
N PHE A 37 -17.47 2.03 -25.52
CA PHE A 37 -17.72 3.43 -25.20
C PHE A 37 -17.85 4.30 -26.46
N GLY A 38 -17.91 3.68 -27.64
CA GLY A 38 -18.08 4.38 -28.93
C GLY A 38 -16.78 4.89 -29.54
N VAL A 39 -15.61 4.39 -29.09
CA VAL A 39 -14.33 4.72 -29.72
C VAL A 39 -14.14 3.86 -30.97
N GLU A 40 -14.24 4.48 -32.14
CA GLU A 40 -14.11 3.80 -33.44
C GLU A 40 -12.65 3.59 -33.84
N GLU A 41 -11.77 4.56 -33.56
CA GLU A 41 -10.35 4.51 -33.89
C GLU A 41 -9.49 4.65 -32.63
N ALA A 42 -8.72 3.61 -32.31
CA ALA A 42 -7.79 3.60 -31.21
C ALA A 42 -6.40 4.12 -31.62
N ALA A 43 -5.60 4.55 -30.65
CA ALA A 43 -4.21 4.95 -30.90
C ALA A 43 -3.42 3.82 -31.61
N PRO A 44 -2.57 4.13 -32.60
CA PRO A 44 -1.79 3.10 -33.28
C PRO A 44 -0.79 2.46 -32.32
N ILE A 45 -0.60 1.15 -32.45
CA ILE A 45 0.40 0.41 -31.69
C ILE A 45 1.77 0.58 -32.37
N PRO A 46 2.80 1.09 -31.69
CA PRO A 46 4.15 1.15 -32.23
C PRO A 46 4.70 -0.23 -32.63
N GLU A 47 5.48 -0.29 -33.72
CA GLU A 47 6.08 -1.55 -34.20
C GLU A 47 7.15 -2.12 -33.26
N ARG A 48 7.67 -1.30 -32.34
CA ARG A 48 8.77 -1.67 -31.45
C ARG A 48 8.45 -1.29 -30.01
N CYS A 49 8.85 -2.16 -29.09
CA CYS A 49 8.84 -1.86 -27.66
C CYS A 49 9.67 -0.60 -27.35
N PRO A 50 9.07 0.46 -26.78
CA PRO A 50 9.83 1.65 -26.38
C PRO A 50 10.56 1.47 -25.04
N LEU A 51 10.22 0.44 -24.26
CA LEU A 51 10.70 0.27 -22.90
C LEU A 51 12.01 -0.52 -22.82
N SER A 52 12.86 -0.15 -21.85
CA SER A 52 13.93 -1.01 -21.36
C SER A 52 13.34 -2.03 -20.38
N ILE A 53 13.59 -3.32 -20.61
CA ILE A 53 13.04 -4.41 -19.80
C ILE A 53 14.21 -5.14 -19.10
N PRO A 54 14.63 -4.69 -17.91
CA PRO A 54 15.58 -5.41 -17.09
C PRO A 54 15.00 -6.75 -16.59
N GLY A 55 15.90 -7.69 -16.26
CA GLY A 55 15.56 -9.04 -15.80
C GLY A 55 16.06 -10.13 -16.74
N GLU A 56 16.01 -11.38 -16.30
CA GLU A 56 16.39 -12.53 -17.10
C GLU A 56 15.18 -13.21 -17.74
N GLU A 57 15.20 -13.33 -19.07
CA GLU A 57 14.18 -14.05 -19.83
C GLU A 57 14.25 -15.56 -19.61
N VAL A 58 13.49 -16.09 -18.66
CA VAL A 58 13.44 -17.54 -18.40
C VAL A 58 12.04 -18.06 -18.10
N GLN A 59 11.95 -19.38 -18.11
CA GLN A 59 10.80 -20.13 -17.64
C GLN A 59 10.41 -19.78 -16.18
N GLY A 60 9.14 -19.46 -15.97
CA GLY A 60 8.59 -19.10 -14.65
C GLY A 60 8.71 -17.62 -14.29
N ALA A 61 9.28 -16.79 -15.17
CA ALA A 61 9.22 -15.34 -15.01
C ALA A 61 7.83 -14.79 -15.39
N VAL A 62 7.51 -13.61 -14.87
CA VAL A 62 6.37 -12.78 -15.27
C VAL A 62 6.90 -11.43 -15.73
N ARG A 63 6.38 -10.91 -16.84
CA ARG A 63 6.64 -9.53 -17.24
C ARG A 63 5.67 -8.62 -16.51
N VAL A 64 6.19 -7.67 -15.75
CA VAL A 64 5.36 -6.72 -15.01
C VAL A 64 5.51 -5.32 -15.58
N PHE A 65 4.45 -4.52 -15.47
CA PHE A 65 4.41 -3.12 -15.87
C PHE A 65 3.84 -2.28 -14.72
N ALA A 66 4.59 -1.29 -14.24
CA ALA A 66 4.06 -0.22 -13.41
C ALA A 66 3.61 0.91 -14.33
N VAL A 67 2.30 1.08 -14.49
CA VAL A 67 1.70 2.03 -15.42
C VAL A 67 1.49 3.37 -14.72
N GLY A 68 2.40 4.32 -14.91
CA GLY A 68 2.26 5.68 -14.41
C GLY A 68 1.54 6.59 -15.41
N ALA A 69 0.21 6.59 -15.38
CA ALA A 69 -0.57 7.45 -16.27
C ALA A 69 -0.70 8.88 -15.72
N HIS A 70 -0.56 9.85 -16.63
CA HIS A 70 -0.89 11.26 -16.43
C HIS A 70 -2.33 11.48 -16.88
N LEU A 71 -3.24 11.66 -15.92
CA LEU A 71 -4.63 11.95 -16.22
C LEU A 71 -4.84 13.46 -16.28
N LYS A 72 -5.23 13.96 -17.46
CA LYS A 72 -5.67 15.35 -17.62
C LYS A 72 -7.15 15.45 -17.30
N TYR A 73 -7.48 15.52 -16.01
CA TYR A 73 -8.85 15.44 -15.49
C TYR A 73 -9.86 16.34 -16.20
N ARG A 74 -9.47 17.57 -16.58
CA ARG A 74 -10.35 18.51 -17.31
C ARG A 74 -10.76 18.03 -18.70
N GLN A 75 -10.02 17.08 -19.29
CA GLN A 75 -10.24 16.54 -20.63
C GLN A 75 -11.08 15.25 -20.62
N LEU A 76 -11.39 14.69 -19.45
CA LEU A 76 -12.11 13.42 -19.32
C LEU A 76 -13.62 13.70 -19.25
N GLU A 77 -14.18 14.17 -20.37
CA GLU A 77 -15.58 14.60 -20.43
C GLU A 77 -16.56 13.44 -20.60
N THR A 78 -16.13 12.36 -21.26
CA THR A 78 -16.96 11.19 -21.57
C THR A 78 -16.30 9.90 -21.10
N TYR A 79 -17.07 8.81 -21.05
CA TYR A 79 -16.49 7.48 -20.85
C TYR A 79 -15.50 7.10 -21.96
N ALA A 80 -15.71 7.61 -23.17
CA ALA A 80 -14.79 7.41 -24.30
C ALA A 80 -13.45 8.13 -24.04
N ASP A 81 -13.47 9.37 -23.55
CA ASP A 81 -12.24 10.12 -23.22
C ASP A 81 -11.49 9.45 -22.08
N PHE A 82 -12.20 9.05 -21.02
CA PHE A 82 -11.62 8.32 -19.90
C PHE A 82 -10.97 7.00 -20.34
N CYS A 83 -11.70 6.18 -21.10
CA CYS A 83 -11.17 4.92 -21.59
C CYS A 83 -9.97 5.14 -22.51
N SER A 84 -10.08 6.10 -23.45
CA SER A 84 -9.01 6.41 -24.41
C SER A 84 -7.75 6.90 -23.72
N ALA A 85 -7.85 7.66 -22.63
CA ALA A 85 -6.70 8.11 -21.86
C ALA A 85 -5.87 6.92 -21.32
N TRP A 86 -6.54 5.91 -20.77
CA TRP A 86 -5.88 4.68 -20.30
C TRP A 86 -5.42 3.79 -21.45
N ASP A 87 -6.29 3.52 -22.41
CA ASP A 87 -6.03 2.63 -23.54
C ASP A 87 -4.87 3.14 -24.40
N THR A 88 -4.75 4.46 -24.59
CA THR A 88 -3.64 5.07 -25.34
C THR A 88 -2.30 4.72 -24.70
N VAL A 89 -2.13 4.94 -23.39
CA VAL A 89 -0.87 4.62 -22.69
C VAL A 89 -0.52 3.15 -22.82
N ILE A 90 -1.51 2.27 -22.65
CA ILE A 90 -1.30 0.83 -22.75
C ILE A 90 -0.93 0.43 -24.17
N ARG A 91 -1.62 0.95 -25.19
CA ARG A 91 -1.33 0.65 -26.59
C ARG A 91 0.02 1.16 -27.06
N THR A 92 0.45 2.33 -26.57
CA THR A 92 1.70 2.94 -27.03
C THR A 92 2.92 2.45 -26.26
N GLU A 93 2.79 2.18 -24.96
CA GLU A 93 3.92 1.83 -24.10
C GLU A 93 3.98 0.34 -23.72
N VAL A 94 2.82 -0.32 -23.55
CA VAL A 94 2.75 -1.69 -23.01
C VAL A 94 2.60 -2.74 -24.10
N VAL A 95 1.61 -2.61 -24.98
CA VAL A 95 1.28 -3.62 -26.01
C VAL A 95 2.49 -4.01 -26.87
N PRO A 96 3.32 -3.07 -27.35
CA PRO A 96 4.52 -3.41 -28.13
C PRO A 96 5.58 -4.20 -27.35
N CYS A 97 5.48 -4.19 -26.01
CA CYS A 97 6.45 -4.79 -25.08
C CYS A 97 5.93 -6.07 -24.40
N LEU A 98 4.70 -6.51 -24.70
CA LEU A 98 4.14 -7.72 -24.10
C LEU A 98 5.01 -8.93 -24.43
N ALA A 99 5.28 -9.74 -23.40
CA ALA A 99 5.99 -10.99 -23.58
C ALA A 99 5.04 -12.04 -24.20
N PRO A 100 5.43 -12.73 -25.29
CA PRO A 100 4.56 -13.72 -25.93
C PRO A 100 4.61 -15.10 -25.26
N ASP A 101 5.60 -15.36 -24.41
CA ASP A 101 5.95 -16.68 -23.87
C ASP A 101 5.71 -16.82 -22.36
N ARG A 102 5.21 -15.77 -21.70
CA ARG A 102 4.99 -15.72 -20.26
C ARG A 102 3.86 -14.75 -19.89
N PRO A 103 3.31 -14.85 -18.66
CA PRO A 103 2.29 -13.91 -18.20
C PRO A 103 2.78 -12.46 -18.21
N ASN A 104 1.86 -11.54 -18.51
CA ASN A 104 2.04 -10.10 -18.39
C ASN A 104 1.12 -9.57 -17.30
N LEU A 105 1.65 -8.80 -16.34
CA LEU A 105 0.90 -8.16 -15.26
C LEU A 105 1.02 -6.64 -15.36
N LEU A 106 -0.09 -5.95 -15.57
CA LEU A 106 -0.19 -4.49 -15.50
C LEU A 106 -0.67 -4.11 -14.10
N VAL A 107 0.06 -3.21 -13.44
CA VAL A 107 -0.35 -2.61 -12.18
C VAL A 107 -0.62 -1.13 -12.47
N LEU A 108 -1.83 -0.68 -12.15
CA LEU A 108 -2.27 0.70 -12.31
C LEU A 108 -2.26 1.42 -10.95
N PRO A 109 -2.20 2.76 -10.94
CA PRO A 109 -2.14 3.55 -9.72
C PRO A 109 -3.38 3.44 -8.85
N GLU A 110 -3.26 4.00 -7.64
CA GLU A 110 -4.40 4.29 -6.79
C GLU A 110 -5.32 5.35 -7.44
N ASN A 111 -6.62 5.29 -7.11
CA ASN A 111 -7.61 6.25 -7.58
C ASN A 111 -7.72 6.37 -9.11
N ALA A 112 -7.42 5.29 -9.83
CA ALA A 112 -7.40 5.27 -11.29
C ALA A 112 -8.75 5.62 -11.93
N ALA A 113 -9.87 5.39 -11.24
CA ALA A 113 -11.20 5.79 -11.72
C ALA A 113 -11.76 7.05 -11.05
N LEU A 114 -11.06 7.68 -10.09
CA LEU A 114 -11.56 8.87 -9.39
C LEU A 114 -11.88 10.01 -10.37
N ALA A 115 -11.06 10.16 -11.40
CA ALA A 115 -11.26 11.13 -12.47
C ALA A 115 -12.63 10.98 -13.17
N ALA A 116 -13.19 9.78 -13.20
CA ALA A 116 -14.46 9.51 -13.84
C ALA A 116 -15.66 10.13 -13.11
N ALA A 117 -15.52 10.52 -11.84
CA ALA A 117 -16.57 11.26 -11.11
C ALA A 117 -16.97 12.55 -11.86
N PHE A 118 -16.03 13.11 -12.62
CA PHE A 118 -16.19 14.33 -13.40
C PHE A 118 -16.75 14.10 -14.80
N ILE A 119 -17.15 12.87 -15.19
CA ILE A 119 -17.68 12.62 -16.53
C ILE A 119 -19.08 13.22 -16.71
N GLY A 120 -19.35 13.68 -17.93
CA GLY A 120 -20.66 14.12 -18.40
C GLY A 120 -21.10 15.47 -17.86
N GLU A 121 -22.39 15.76 -18.03
CA GLU A 121 -23.00 17.03 -17.60
C GLU A 121 -22.97 17.18 -16.07
N ARG A 122 -23.14 16.08 -15.33
CA ARG A 122 -23.09 16.12 -13.86
C ARG A 122 -21.72 16.49 -13.32
N GLY A 123 -20.65 16.16 -14.05
CA GLY A 123 -19.29 16.51 -13.67
C GLY A 123 -18.79 17.87 -14.17
N ARG A 124 -19.55 18.57 -15.04
CA ARG A 124 -19.08 19.80 -15.71
C ARG A 124 -18.64 20.89 -14.73
N ALA A 125 -19.48 21.21 -13.75
CA ALA A 125 -19.16 22.24 -12.75
C ALA A 125 -17.90 21.88 -11.95
N GLY A 126 -17.71 20.58 -11.66
CA GLY A 126 -16.50 20.09 -11.00
C GLY A 126 -15.24 20.27 -11.84
N ARG A 127 -15.30 20.09 -13.17
CA ARG A 127 -14.15 20.31 -14.07
C ARG A 127 -13.74 21.78 -14.17
N GLU A 128 -14.69 22.69 -13.98
CA GLU A 128 -14.47 24.15 -14.00
C GLU A 128 -14.01 24.72 -12.65
N ALA A 129 -14.01 23.90 -11.59
CA ALA A 129 -13.58 24.31 -10.27
C ALA A 129 -12.07 24.63 -10.21
N SER A 130 -11.69 25.47 -9.25
CA SER A 130 -10.30 25.82 -8.97
C SER A 130 -9.67 25.05 -7.81
N SER A 131 -10.47 24.26 -7.08
CA SER A 131 -10.00 23.41 -5.97
C SER A 131 -10.79 22.12 -5.89
N ALA A 132 -10.17 21.07 -5.35
CA ALA A 132 -10.77 19.76 -5.11
C ALA A 132 -12.04 19.90 -4.26
N VAL A 133 -11.97 20.65 -3.16
CA VAL A 133 -13.13 20.91 -2.29
C VAL A 133 -14.31 21.51 -3.07
N ALA A 134 -14.07 22.52 -3.91
CA ALA A 134 -15.12 23.12 -4.72
C ALA A 134 -15.63 22.15 -5.80
N GLY A 135 -14.72 21.37 -6.40
CA GLY A 135 -15.05 20.34 -7.38
C GLY A 135 -15.99 19.28 -6.80
N PHE A 136 -15.62 18.69 -5.66
CA PHE A 136 -16.46 17.70 -4.96
C PHE A 136 -17.76 18.31 -4.43
N ALA A 137 -17.74 19.55 -3.93
CA ALA A 137 -18.95 20.22 -3.47
C ALA A 137 -19.98 20.41 -4.60
N SER A 138 -19.54 20.57 -5.85
CA SER A 138 -20.44 20.68 -7.00
C SER A 138 -21.31 19.43 -7.23
N PHE A 139 -20.85 18.26 -6.78
CA PHE A 139 -21.55 17.01 -6.97
C PHE A 139 -22.83 16.90 -6.11
N PHE A 140 -22.94 17.61 -4.99
CA PHE A 140 -24.17 17.60 -4.18
C PHE A 140 -25.38 18.11 -4.95
N GLU A 141 -25.19 19.08 -5.84
CA GLU A 141 -26.24 19.58 -6.72
C GLU A 141 -26.46 18.65 -7.91
N SER A 142 -25.39 18.26 -8.61
CA SER A 142 -25.53 17.50 -9.86
C SER A 142 -25.94 16.04 -9.68
N TYR A 143 -25.70 15.47 -8.49
CA TYR A 143 -26.12 14.12 -8.09
C TYR A 143 -27.22 14.13 -7.02
N GLN A 144 -27.96 15.23 -6.85
CA GLN A 144 -28.97 15.39 -5.80
C GLN A 144 -30.00 14.23 -5.73
N GLY A 145 -30.47 13.74 -6.88
CA GLY A 145 -31.46 12.65 -6.95
C GLY A 145 -30.94 11.35 -6.31
N PRO A 146 -29.87 10.73 -6.85
CA PRO A 146 -29.21 9.58 -6.24
C PRO A 146 -28.72 9.84 -4.80
N TYR A 147 -28.23 11.04 -4.49
CA TYR A 147 -27.81 11.42 -3.14
C TYR A 147 -28.95 11.29 -2.12
N LEU A 148 -30.10 11.93 -2.39
CA LEU A 148 -31.28 11.85 -1.52
C LEU A 148 -31.84 10.42 -1.46
N ALA A 149 -31.68 9.65 -2.54
CA ALA A 149 -32.08 8.26 -2.58
C ALA A 149 -31.28 7.37 -1.63
N TYR A 150 -29.96 7.54 -1.60
CA TYR A 150 -29.12 6.81 -0.66
C TYR A 150 -29.25 7.33 0.77
N ALA A 151 -29.54 8.63 0.96
CA ALA A 151 -29.88 9.17 2.27
C ALA A 151 -31.13 8.53 2.88
N GLU A 152 -32.12 8.18 2.05
CA GLU A 152 -33.31 7.44 2.48
C GLU A 152 -33.01 5.95 2.71
N ARG A 153 -32.21 5.33 1.83
CA ARG A 153 -31.89 3.89 1.88
C ARG A 153 -30.96 3.54 3.04
N TYR A 154 -30.02 4.43 3.37
CA TYR A 154 -28.97 4.25 4.38
C TYR A 154 -28.89 5.50 5.29
N PRO A 155 -29.87 5.72 6.18
CA PRO A 155 -29.94 6.91 7.02
C PRO A 155 -28.78 7.04 8.03
N GLU A 156 -28.06 5.96 8.29
CA GLU A 156 -26.85 5.92 9.11
C GLU A 156 -25.58 6.39 8.38
N ALA A 157 -25.59 6.41 7.04
CA ALA A 157 -24.45 6.87 6.25
C ALA A 157 -24.27 8.39 6.39
N THR A 158 -23.02 8.85 6.44
CA THR A 158 -22.72 10.29 6.49
C THR A 158 -23.00 10.97 5.15
N PRO A 159 -23.12 12.31 5.11
CA PRO A 159 -23.32 13.04 3.85
C PRO A 159 -22.24 12.73 2.79
N ASN A 160 -20.98 12.57 3.20
CA ASN A 160 -19.89 12.27 2.26
C ASN A 160 -19.99 10.83 1.72
N GLN A 161 -20.35 9.86 2.57
CA GLN A 161 -20.67 8.50 2.12
C GLN A 161 -21.82 8.49 1.12
N GLN A 162 -22.93 9.17 1.43
CA GLN A 162 -24.08 9.27 0.52
C GLN A 162 -23.71 9.86 -0.84
N LEU A 163 -22.80 10.84 -0.87
CA LEU A 163 -22.29 11.41 -2.11
C LEU A 163 -21.47 10.37 -2.90
N LEU A 164 -20.57 9.63 -2.26
CA LEU A 164 -19.80 8.57 -2.92
C LEU A 164 -20.70 7.44 -3.45
N LEU A 165 -21.74 7.06 -2.71
CA LEU A 165 -22.76 6.12 -3.19
C LEU A 165 -23.47 6.67 -4.44
N ALA A 166 -23.81 7.96 -4.45
CA ALA A 166 -24.45 8.64 -5.57
C ALA A 166 -23.57 8.69 -6.82
N LEU A 167 -22.24 8.78 -6.66
CA LEU A 167 -21.25 8.69 -7.73
C LEU A 167 -21.04 7.26 -8.25
N GLY A 168 -21.47 6.24 -7.49
CA GLY A 168 -21.17 4.84 -7.72
C GLY A 168 -21.48 4.35 -9.14
N ASP A 169 -22.64 4.71 -9.71
CA ASP A 169 -22.99 4.28 -11.08
C ASP A 169 -22.03 4.84 -12.14
N THR A 170 -21.69 6.13 -12.06
CA THR A 170 -20.73 6.78 -12.96
C THR A 170 -19.35 6.12 -12.84
N LEU A 171 -18.86 5.95 -11.62
CA LEU A 171 -17.56 5.35 -11.35
C LEU A 171 -17.49 3.90 -11.85
N HIS A 172 -18.50 3.09 -11.56
CA HIS A 172 -18.53 1.69 -11.99
C HIS A 172 -18.62 1.53 -13.51
N ARG A 173 -19.32 2.42 -14.22
CA ARG A 173 -19.34 2.43 -15.69
C ARG A 173 -17.95 2.71 -16.27
N ALA A 174 -17.25 3.72 -15.75
CA ALA A 174 -15.90 4.03 -16.19
C ALA A 174 -14.91 2.93 -15.82
N PHE A 175 -15.07 2.32 -14.64
CA PHE A 175 -14.26 1.21 -14.14
C PHE A 175 -14.30 -0.01 -15.06
N GLN A 176 -15.36 -0.18 -15.88
CA GLN A 176 -15.41 -1.23 -16.90
C GLN A 176 -14.33 -1.11 -17.99
N THR A 177 -13.64 0.03 -18.09
CA THR A 177 -12.44 0.20 -18.92
C THR A 177 -11.38 -0.87 -18.63
N PHE A 178 -11.14 -1.18 -17.36
CA PHE A 178 -10.03 -2.03 -16.94
C PHE A 178 -10.20 -3.53 -17.23
N PRO A 179 -11.36 -4.17 -16.96
CA PRO A 179 -11.58 -5.55 -17.40
C PRO A 179 -11.57 -5.68 -18.93
N GLU A 180 -12.03 -4.67 -19.68
CA GLU A 180 -11.93 -4.70 -21.14
C GLU A 180 -10.49 -4.63 -21.61
N ILE A 181 -9.66 -3.76 -21.03
CA ILE A 181 -8.22 -3.71 -21.31
C ILE A 181 -7.56 -5.07 -21.04
N ALA A 182 -7.86 -5.68 -19.89
CA ALA A 182 -7.32 -6.99 -19.51
C ALA A 182 -7.69 -8.06 -20.54
N ARG A 183 -8.98 -8.15 -20.88
CA ARG A 183 -9.53 -9.04 -21.91
C ARG A 183 -8.95 -8.78 -23.28
N ARG A 184 -8.80 -7.51 -23.66
CA ARG A 184 -8.40 -7.08 -25.00
C ARG A 184 -6.97 -7.44 -25.31
N TYR A 185 -6.08 -7.21 -24.34
CA TYR A 185 -4.65 -7.40 -24.52
C TYR A 185 -4.15 -8.73 -23.92
N GLY A 186 -5.04 -9.54 -23.34
CA GLY A 186 -4.69 -10.84 -22.79
C GLY A 186 -3.75 -10.75 -21.59
N VAL A 187 -3.96 -9.76 -20.73
CA VAL A 187 -3.06 -9.45 -19.60
C VAL A 187 -3.75 -9.62 -18.25
N TYR A 188 -2.97 -9.95 -17.22
CA TYR A 188 -3.41 -9.76 -15.85
C TYR A 188 -3.35 -8.26 -15.55
N LEU A 189 -4.36 -7.73 -14.86
CA LEU A 189 -4.44 -6.30 -14.56
C LEU A 189 -4.87 -6.10 -13.12
N LEU A 190 -4.15 -5.27 -12.38
CA LEU A 190 -4.56 -4.78 -11.06
C LEU A 190 -4.75 -3.27 -11.10
N VAL A 191 -5.90 -2.80 -10.64
CA VAL A 191 -6.26 -1.39 -10.60
C VAL A 191 -6.94 -1.05 -9.28
N SER A 192 -6.67 0.13 -8.73
CA SER A 192 -7.28 0.58 -7.48
C SER A 192 -8.13 1.84 -7.65
N SER A 193 -9.24 1.92 -6.92
CA SER A 193 -10.10 3.09 -6.88
C SER A 193 -11.06 3.06 -5.68
N ASP A 194 -11.56 4.24 -5.30
CA ASP A 194 -12.66 4.39 -4.34
C ASP A 194 -13.98 3.98 -4.98
N LEU A 195 -14.58 2.90 -4.46
CA LEU A 195 -15.81 2.34 -5.03
C LEU A 195 -16.73 1.81 -3.92
N PRO A 196 -18.05 2.08 -4.01
CA PRO A 196 -19.03 1.32 -3.25
C PRO A 196 -19.18 -0.08 -3.85
N GLU A 197 -19.66 -1.03 -3.05
CA GLU A 197 -20.09 -2.31 -3.59
C GLU A 197 -21.46 -2.15 -4.25
N VAL A 198 -21.59 -2.63 -5.48
CA VAL A 198 -22.81 -2.44 -6.30
C VAL A 198 -23.28 -3.74 -6.92
N GLU A 199 -24.57 -3.77 -7.24
CA GLU A 199 -25.17 -4.74 -8.15
C GLU A 199 -25.73 -4.06 -9.40
N ARG A 200 -25.80 -4.81 -10.50
CA ARG A 200 -26.44 -4.32 -11.72
C ARG A 200 -27.96 -4.55 -11.61
N SER A 201 -28.72 -3.47 -11.59
CA SER A 201 -30.18 -3.50 -11.56
C SER A 201 -30.78 -3.10 -12.91
N THR A 202 -31.85 -3.80 -13.30
CA THR A 202 -32.71 -3.48 -14.46
C THR A 202 -34.13 -3.12 -14.03
N ASP A 203 -34.37 -2.89 -12.73
CA ASP A 203 -35.67 -2.40 -12.25
C ASP A 203 -35.87 -0.96 -12.79
N PRO A 204 -36.93 -0.68 -13.58
CA PRO A 204 -37.17 0.65 -14.12
C PRO A 204 -37.13 1.77 -13.07
N ALA A 205 -37.58 1.52 -11.84
CA ALA A 205 -37.58 2.51 -10.77
C ALA A 205 -36.16 2.80 -10.26
N GLU A 206 -35.31 1.78 -10.13
CA GLU A 206 -33.91 1.97 -9.73
C GLU A 206 -33.08 2.57 -10.87
N VAL A 207 -33.36 2.19 -12.12
CA VAL A 207 -32.70 2.77 -13.30
C VAL A 207 -33.01 4.25 -13.44
N GLU A 208 -34.27 4.65 -13.28
CA GLU A 208 -34.67 6.07 -13.28
C GLU A 208 -34.01 6.85 -12.13
N ARG A 209 -33.88 6.22 -10.95
CA ARG A 209 -33.39 6.88 -9.74
C ARG A 209 -31.87 7.02 -9.69
N PHE A 210 -31.14 6.00 -10.11
CA PHE A 210 -29.67 5.91 -9.93
C PHE A 210 -28.90 5.99 -11.24
N GLY A 211 -29.49 5.56 -12.36
CA GLY A 211 -28.84 5.57 -13.67
C GLY A 211 -28.77 6.96 -14.30
N PRO A 212 -27.97 7.12 -15.37
CA PRO A 212 -28.04 8.30 -16.20
C PRO A 212 -29.31 8.28 -17.07
N PRO A 213 -29.80 9.44 -17.54
CA PRO A 213 -30.98 9.52 -18.40
C PRO A 213 -30.88 8.58 -19.63
N GLY A 214 -31.91 7.76 -19.84
CA GLY A 214 -31.99 6.85 -20.98
C GLY A 214 -31.18 5.55 -20.85
N ALA A 215 -30.63 5.23 -19.67
CA ALA A 215 -29.97 3.96 -19.44
C ALA A 215 -30.97 2.79 -19.36
N ASP A 216 -30.53 1.60 -19.77
CA ASP A 216 -31.30 0.34 -19.63
C ASP A 216 -31.06 -0.38 -18.30
N PHE A 217 -30.05 0.05 -17.53
CA PHE A 217 -29.65 -0.52 -16.24
C PHE A 217 -28.90 0.53 -15.41
N ALA A 218 -28.80 0.31 -14.10
CA ALA A 218 -27.96 1.09 -13.19
C ALA A 218 -27.12 0.17 -12.31
N TYR A 219 -25.95 0.64 -11.88
CA TYR A 219 -25.21 0.05 -10.78
C TYR A 219 -25.70 0.67 -9.47
N VAL A 220 -26.29 -0.14 -8.61
CA VAL A 220 -26.94 0.29 -7.38
C VAL A 220 -26.14 -0.23 -6.19
N ALA A 221 -25.81 0.64 -5.24
CA ALA A 221 -25.03 0.28 -4.07
C ALA A 221 -25.83 -0.65 -3.14
N ILE A 222 -25.20 -1.76 -2.75
CA ILE A 222 -25.83 -2.81 -1.92
C ILE A 222 -25.57 -2.65 -0.42
N GLY A 223 -24.76 -1.65 -0.04
CA GLY A 223 -24.49 -1.26 1.35
C GLY A 223 -24.08 0.21 1.45
N PRO A 224 -24.00 0.76 2.68
CA PRO A 224 -23.58 2.14 2.92
C PRO A 224 -22.07 2.36 2.76
N GLU A 225 -21.27 1.29 2.71
CA GLU A 225 -19.81 1.39 2.74
C GLU A 225 -19.23 1.73 1.37
N THR A 226 -18.30 2.70 1.38
CA THR A 226 -17.39 2.96 0.26
C THR A 226 -15.98 2.66 0.71
N LEU A 227 -15.22 1.94 -0.11
CA LEU A 227 -13.86 1.52 0.21
C LEU A 227 -12.90 1.89 -0.93
N ASN A 228 -11.66 2.22 -0.59
CA ASN A 228 -10.56 2.22 -1.55
C ASN A 228 -10.14 0.77 -1.81
N VAL A 229 -10.32 0.30 -3.05
CA VAL A 229 -10.14 -1.11 -3.39
C VAL A 229 -9.30 -1.33 -4.61
N ALA A 230 -8.39 -2.30 -4.50
CA ALA A 230 -7.68 -2.88 -5.62
C ALA A 230 -8.44 -4.12 -6.13
N VAL A 231 -8.69 -4.17 -7.43
CA VAL A 231 -9.34 -5.29 -8.11
C VAL A 231 -8.37 -5.89 -9.12
N ALA A 232 -8.21 -7.21 -9.08
CA ALA A 232 -7.41 -7.96 -10.04
C ALA A 232 -8.31 -8.63 -11.08
N PHE A 233 -7.93 -8.52 -12.35
CA PHE A 233 -8.58 -9.14 -13.50
C PHE A 233 -7.63 -10.11 -14.19
N GLY A 234 -8.20 -11.20 -14.72
CA GLY A 234 -7.50 -12.15 -15.56
C GLY A 234 -7.41 -11.69 -17.01
N PRO A 235 -6.62 -12.40 -17.84
CA PRO A 235 -6.52 -12.16 -19.29
C PRO A 235 -7.84 -12.25 -20.08
N ASP A 236 -8.89 -12.80 -19.48
CA ASP A 236 -10.25 -12.91 -20.00
C ASP A 236 -11.14 -11.73 -19.56
N GLY A 237 -10.63 -10.83 -18.72
CA GLY A 237 -11.39 -9.74 -18.10
C GLY A 237 -12.18 -10.16 -16.86
N GLU A 238 -12.12 -11.43 -16.45
CA GLU A 238 -12.83 -11.91 -15.26
C GLU A 238 -12.14 -11.46 -13.98
N ARG A 239 -12.94 -11.12 -12.97
CA ARG A 239 -12.42 -10.68 -11.67
C ARG A 239 -11.82 -11.86 -10.90
N LEU A 240 -10.51 -11.81 -10.65
CA LEU A 240 -9.77 -12.81 -9.88
C LEU A 240 -9.85 -12.57 -8.37
N GLY A 241 -9.96 -11.31 -7.96
CA GLY A 241 -10.03 -10.96 -6.54
C GLY A 241 -10.11 -9.45 -6.29
N ARG A 242 -10.34 -9.09 -5.04
CA ARG A 242 -10.45 -7.72 -4.55
C ARG A 242 -9.79 -7.61 -3.17
N VAL A 243 -9.05 -6.54 -2.95
CA VAL A 243 -8.43 -6.18 -1.67
C VAL A 243 -8.84 -4.76 -1.33
N ALA A 244 -9.25 -4.52 -0.08
CA ALA A 244 -9.59 -3.19 0.42
C ALA A 244 -8.42 -2.61 1.22
N LYS A 245 -8.15 -1.32 1.05
CA LYS A 245 -7.12 -0.56 1.77
C LYS A 245 -7.43 -0.60 3.27
N SER A 246 -6.50 -1.08 4.07
CA SER A 246 -6.74 -1.28 5.50
C SER A 246 -6.43 -0.04 6.34
N TYR A 247 -5.47 0.77 5.89
CA TYR A 247 -5.02 1.97 6.57
C TYR A 247 -5.25 3.19 5.69
N LEU A 248 -6.26 3.97 6.05
CA LEU A 248 -6.67 5.17 5.32
C LEU A 248 -5.79 6.37 5.69
N VAL A 249 -5.48 7.24 4.73
CA VAL A 249 -4.93 8.57 5.00
C VAL A 249 -6.03 9.48 5.59
N PRO A 250 -5.69 10.59 6.27
CA PRO A 250 -6.69 11.48 6.85
C PRO A 250 -7.76 11.93 5.84
N ASP A 251 -7.39 12.29 4.61
CA ASP A 251 -8.36 12.70 3.60
C ASP A 251 -9.34 11.57 3.22
N GLU A 252 -8.90 10.31 3.22
CA GLU A 252 -9.80 9.17 2.98
C GLU A 252 -10.75 8.94 4.16
N ALA A 253 -10.26 9.07 5.39
CA ALA A 253 -11.04 8.82 6.61
C ALA A 253 -11.97 9.97 6.99
N ASP A 254 -11.51 11.22 6.88
CA ASP A 254 -12.20 12.39 7.40
C ASP A 254 -12.95 13.14 6.29
N LEU A 255 -12.34 13.29 5.10
CA LEU A 255 -12.96 14.01 3.98
C LEU A 255 -13.88 13.09 3.16
N LEU A 256 -13.39 11.94 2.72
CA LEU A 256 -14.19 10.98 1.92
C LEU A 256 -15.03 10.05 2.80
N ASN A 257 -14.67 9.88 4.07
CA ASN A 257 -15.32 8.97 5.02
C ASN A 257 -15.43 7.53 4.49
N LEU A 258 -14.34 7.06 3.87
CA LEU A 258 -14.17 5.68 3.44
C LEU A 258 -14.12 4.74 4.63
N VAL A 259 -14.57 3.51 4.41
CA VAL A 259 -14.50 2.44 5.40
C VAL A 259 -13.19 1.69 5.24
N PRO A 260 -12.38 1.54 6.30
CA PRO A 260 -11.14 0.77 6.22
C PRO A 260 -11.43 -0.71 5.98
N GLY A 261 -10.61 -1.33 5.13
CA GLY A 261 -10.60 -2.77 4.93
C GLY A 261 -10.20 -3.52 6.20
N SER A 262 -10.82 -4.67 6.44
CA SER A 262 -10.45 -5.52 7.57
C SER A 262 -9.09 -6.18 7.34
N LEU A 263 -8.15 -5.99 8.26
CA LEU A 263 -6.90 -6.78 8.30
C LEU A 263 -7.19 -8.29 8.30
N GLY A 264 -8.26 -8.69 8.98
CA GLY A 264 -8.71 -10.09 9.03
C GLY A 264 -9.00 -10.67 7.65
N GLN A 265 -9.39 -9.84 6.68
CA GLN A 265 -9.70 -10.22 5.30
C GLN A 265 -8.54 -10.00 4.32
N ALA A 266 -7.52 -9.23 4.69
CA ALA A 266 -6.33 -9.05 3.86
C ALA A 266 -5.64 -10.40 3.57
N ARG A 267 -5.64 -10.82 2.31
CA ARG A 267 -5.04 -12.07 1.82
C ARG A 267 -4.27 -11.80 0.52
N PRO A 268 -3.13 -12.48 0.29
CA PRO A 268 -2.50 -12.44 -1.02
C PRO A 268 -3.43 -13.04 -2.08
N LEU A 269 -3.55 -12.38 -3.23
CA LEU A 269 -4.31 -12.90 -4.37
C LEU A 269 -3.52 -14.03 -5.04
N ALA A 270 -4.18 -15.15 -5.32
CA ALA A 270 -3.54 -16.29 -5.97
C ALA A 270 -3.58 -16.10 -7.50
N LEU A 271 -2.41 -15.86 -8.10
CA LEU A 271 -2.22 -15.85 -9.54
C LEU A 271 -1.42 -17.09 -9.96
N PRO A 272 -1.49 -17.54 -11.23
CA PRO A 272 -0.77 -18.73 -11.68
C PRO A 272 0.76 -18.68 -11.50
N PHE A 273 1.32 -17.48 -11.38
CA PHE A 273 2.76 -17.23 -11.27
C PHE A 273 3.20 -16.62 -9.92
N ALA A 274 2.26 -16.14 -9.09
CA ALA A 274 2.59 -15.45 -7.85
C ALA A 274 1.46 -15.48 -6.82
N ARG A 275 1.82 -15.24 -5.56
CA ARG A 275 0.89 -14.85 -4.50
C ARG A 275 1.07 -13.36 -4.28
N LEU A 276 0.17 -12.59 -4.87
CA LEU A 276 0.25 -11.15 -4.96
C LEU A 276 -0.17 -10.51 -3.64
N GLY A 277 0.77 -9.92 -2.90
CA GLY A 277 0.47 -9.06 -1.78
C GLY A 277 0.13 -7.66 -2.29
N VAL A 278 -1.03 -7.14 -1.91
CA VAL A 278 -1.49 -5.81 -2.33
C VAL A 278 -1.46 -4.88 -1.14
N VAL A 279 -0.78 -3.76 -1.27
CA VAL A 279 -0.71 -2.68 -0.27
C VAL A 279 -1.04 -1.36 -0.97
N ILE A 280 -2.20 -0.77 -0.70
CA ILE A 280 -2.62 0.45 -1.41
C ILE A 280 -2.06 1.66 -0.65
N SER A 281 -1.15 2.39 -1.29
CA SER A 281 -0.51 3.60 -0.73
C SER A 281 -0.06 3.43 0.73
N LYS A 282 -0.66 4.17 1.68
CA LYS A 282 -0.35 4.15 3.12
C LYS A 282 -0.19 2.74 3.71
N ASP A 283 -0.93 1.74 3.24
CA ASP A 283 -0.79 0.33 3.64
C ASP A 283 0.68 -0.17 3.57
N ALA A 284 1.47 0.33 2.63
CA ALA A 284 2.86 -0.07 2.40
C ALA A 284 3.82 0.35 3.51
N TRP A 285 3.41 1.26 4.41
CA TRP A 285 4.16 1.65 5.61
C TRP A 285 3.70 0.88 6.86
N MET A 286 2.66 0.05 6.77
CA MET A 286 1.96 -0.49 7.94
C MET A 286 2.41 -1.91 8.28
N PRO A 287 3.23 -2.11 9.34
CA PRO A 287 3.87 -3.40 9.59
C PRO A 287 2.89 -4.54 9.87
N GLY A 288 1.72 -4.24 10.44
CA GLY A 288 0.71 -5.25 10.79
C GLY A 288 0.16 -5.95 9.55
N LEU A 289 -0.10 -5.19 8.49
CA LEU A 289 -0.52 -5.73 7.20
C LEU A 289 0.63 -6.44 6.49
N LEU A 290 1.82 -5.84 6.46
CA LEU A 290 3.01 -6.45 5.85
C LEU A 290 3.35 -7.80 6.47
N HIS A 291 3.40 -7.89 7.81
CA HIS A 291 3.64 -9.14 8.54
C HIS A 291 2.58 -10.19 8.22
N ARG A 292 1.31 -9.77 8.10
CA ARG A 292 0.23 -10.67 7.73
C ARG A 292 0.41 -11.22 6.32
N LEU A 293 0.72 -10.37 5.34
CA LEU A 293 0.93 -10.79 3.96
C LEU A 293 2.15 -11.72 3.84
N ASP A 294 3.25 -11.44 4.54
CA ASP A 294 4.44 -12.32 4.62
C ASP A 294 4.11 -13.67 5.27
N ALA A 295 3.42 -13.66 6.42
CA ALA A 295 2.98 -14.88 7.10
C ALA A 295 2.03 -15.72 6.24
N LEU A 296 1.18 -15.05 5.47
CA LEU A 296 0.29 -15.69 4.51
C LEU A 296 1.00 -16.05 3.21
N GLY A 297 2.29 -15.77 3.03
CA GLY A 297 3.09 -16.21 1.89
C GLY A 297 2.90 -15.39 0.61
N ALA A 298 2.67 -14.07 0.70
CA ALA A 298 2.89 -13.20 -0.46
C ALA A 298 4.36 -13.26 -0.90
N ASN A 299 4.61 -13.24 -2.21
CA ASN A 299 5.96 -13.31 -2.77
C ASN A 299 6.27 -12.26 -3.85
N LEU A 300 5.24 -11.61 -4.38
CA LEU A 300 5.30 -10.44 -5.24
C LEU A 300 4.37 -9.40 -4.63
N MET A 301 4.91 -8.22 -4.35
CA MET A 301 4.13 -7.12 -3.78
C MET A 301 3.75 -6.13 -4.89
N VAL A 302 2.60 -5.49 -4.74
CA VAL A 302 2.19 -4.36 -5.59
C VAL A 302 1.68 -3.23 -4.71
N GLN A 303 2.04 -2.01 -5.09
CA GLN A 303 1.70 -0.79 -4.40
C GLN A 303 1.09 0.24 -5.36
N PRO A 304 -0.22 0.14 -5.66
CA PRO A 304 -0.94 1.25 -6.32
C PRO A 304 -0.80 2.51 -5.48
N GLU A 305 -0.36 3.61 -6.10
CA GLU A 305 0.05 4.80 -5.36
C GLU A 305 -0.51 6.10 -5.99
N ALA A 306 -1.01 6.99 -5.13
CA ALA A 306 -1.38 8.37 -5.46
C ALA A 306 -0.71 9.33 -4.47
N PHE A 307 0.60 9.48 -4.62
CA PHE A 307 1.47 10.20 -3.68
C PHE A 307 1.91 11.56 -4.24
N SER A 308 1.93 12.58 -3.37
CA SER A 308 2.29 13.97 -3.67
C SER A 308 3.61 14.36 -3.00
N GLY A 309 4.13 15.55 -3.34
CA GLY A 309 5.25 16.19 -2.64
C GLY A 309 6.63 15.62 -2.98
N TRP A 310 6.79 14.98 -4.14
CA TRP A 310 8.06 14.37 -4.54
C TRP A 310 9.21 15.39 -4.58
N ALA A 311 8.96 16.58 -5.13
CA ALA A 311 9.89 17.72 -5.08
C ALA A 311 9.27 19.00 -4.51
N VAL A 312 8.10 18.91 -3.90
CA VAL A 312 7.43 20.03 -3.22
C VAL A 312 7.52 19.78 -1.73
N GLU A 313 7.91 20.81 -0.97
CA GLU A 313 8.05 20.69 0.48
C GLU A 313 6.68 20.65 1.15
N GLU A 314 6.31 19.51 1.73
CA GLU A 314 5.06 19.38 2.50
C GLU A 314 5.29 19.70 3.99
N TYR A 315 6.48 19.34 4.49
CA TYR A 315 6.96 19.63 5.83
C TYR A 315 8.35 20.24 5.80
N SER A 316 8.61 21.19 6.71
CA SER A 316 9.89 21.89 6.74
C SER A 316 11.10 20.94 6.79
N GLY A 317 11.94 21.02 5.77
CA GLY A 317 13.16 20.24 5.58
C GLY A 317 12.95 18.85 4.97
N ASP A 318 11.75 18.49 4.52
CA ASP A 318 11.49 17.15 3.99
C ASP A 318 12.02 16.92 2.57
N TRP A 319 12.16 15.65 2.23
CA TRP A 319 12.37 15.20 0.86
C TRP A 319 11.63 13.88 0.74
N LEU A 320 10.41 13.92 0.21
CA LEU A 320 9.54 12.75 0.27
C LEU A 320 10.05 11.50 -0.46
N PRO A 321 10.93 11.58 -1.50
CA PRO A 321 11.62 10.40 -2.01
C PRO A 321 12.37 9.61 -0.91
N ASP A 322 12.91 10.28 0.12
CA ASP A 322 13.56 9.63 1.26
C ASP A 322 12.55 8.91 2.15
N VAL A 323 11.40 9.55 2.42
CA VAL A 323 10.30 8.95 3.19
C VAL A 323 9.73 7.74 2.45
N PHE A 324 9.63 7.82 1.13
CA PHE A 324 9.11 6.76 0.29
C PHE A 324 10.00 5.49 0.32
N THR A 325 11.30 5.62 0.54
CA THR A 325 12.17 4.43 0.69
C THR A 325 11.77 3.53 1.87
N GLN A 326 10.97 4.04 2.82
CA GLN A 326 10.45 3.27 3.94
C GLN A 326 9.30 2.32 3.56
N SER A 327 8.62 2.55 2.43
CA SER A 327 7.60 1.65 1.86
C SER A 327 8.23 0.65 0.87
N SER A 328 7.69 0.49 -0.34
CA SER A 328 8.16 -0.34 -1.48
C SER A 328 9.52 -0.99 -1.28
N TYR A 329 10.58 -0.15 -1.29
CA TYR A 329 11.96 -0.60 -1.07
C TYR A 329 12.16 -1.22 0.31
N GLY A 330 11.88 -0.47 1.38
CA GLY A 330 12.03 -0.88 2.77
C GLY A 330 11.36 -2.21 3.11
N HIS A 331 10.10 -2.44 2.73
CA HIS A 331 9.45 -3.73 3.04
C HIS A 331 9.97 -4.88 2.17
N THR A 332 10.37 -4.61 0.91
CA THR A 332 11.02 -5.62 0.06
C THR A 332 12.36 -6.07 0.66
N GLN A 333 13.14 -5.15 1.23
CA GLN A 333 14.41 -5.49 1.89
C GLN A 333 14.22 -6.22 3.23
N ARG A 334 13.14 -5.92 3.97
CA ARG A 334 12.91 -6.46 5.33
C ARG A 334 12.28 -7.85 5.34
N HIS A 335 11.41 -8.16 4.38
CA HIS A 335 10.66 -9.42 4.36
C HIS A 335 11.27 -10.38 3.36
N ALA A 336 11.80 -11.50 3.85
CA ALA A 336 12.46 -12.50 3.03
C ALA A 336 11.54 -13.07 1.91
N ALA A 337 10.22 -13.14 2.14
CA ALA A 337 9.29 -13.62 1.12
C ALA A 337 9.00 -12.58 0.03
N PHE A 338 9.09 -11.28 0.33
CA PHE A 338 8.83 -10.21 -0.63
C PHE A 338 10.04 -10.04 -1.53
N THR A 339 10.05 -10.80 -2.62
CA THR A 339 11.20 -10.80 -3.54
C THR A 339 11.26 -9.54 -4.40
N HIS A 340 10.10 -8.96 -4.70
CA HIS A 340 9.95 -7.80 -5.56
C HIS A 340 8.72 -6.97 -5.14
N ASN A 341 8.73 -5.68 -5.46
CA ASN A 341 7.54 -4.80 -5.39
C ASN A 341 7.41 -3.95 -6.66
N VAL A 342 6.16 -3.75 -7.11
CA VAL A 342 5.82 -2.97 -8.31
C VAL A 342 4.91 -1.81 -7.89
N THR A 343 5.35 -0.58 -8.15
CA THR A 343 4.68 0.65 -7.67
C THR A 343 4.35 1.56 -8.85
N PRO A 344 3.13 1.54 -9.39
CA PRO A 344 2.66 2.57 -10.31
C PRO A 344 2.20 3.83 -9.56
N CYS A 345 2.62 4.98 -10.06
CA CYS A 345 2.28 6.29 -9.50
C CYS A 345 1.24 7.01 -10.37
N LEU A 346 0.19 7.54 -9.74
CA LEU A 346 -0.71 8.49 -10.36
C LEU A 346 0.05 9.80 -10.61
N LYS A 347 -0.21 10.47 -11.73
CA LYS A 347 0.46 11.71 -12.09
C LYS A 347 -0.51 12.78 -12.52
N GLY A 348 -0.11 14.01 -12.27
CA GLY A 348 -0.80 15.20 -12.74
C GLY A 348 -1.53 15.96 -11.65
N ASN A 349 -2.05 17.10 -12.07
CA ASN A 349 -2.79 18.01 -11.23
C ASN A 349 -4.29 17.66 -11.26
N LEU A 350 -4.83 17.23 -10.11
CA LEU A 350 -6.27 17.14 -9.88
C LEU A 350 -6.72 18.40 -9.16
N LEU A 351 -7.17 19.40 -9.93
CA LEU A 351 -7.58 20.70 -9.39
C LEU A 351 -6.40 21.35 -8.65
N ASP A 352 -6.46 21.51 -7.33
CA ASP A 352 -5.38 22.04 -6.48
C ASP A 352 -4.52 20.95 -5.81
N LEU A 353 -4.75 19.67 -6.13
CA LEU A 353 -3.91 18.54 -5.73
C LEU A 353 -2.90 18.21 -6.82
N ALA A 354 -1.69 17.81 -6.44
CA ALA A 354 -0.63 17.40 -7.36
C ALA A 354 -0.15 15.99 -7.01
N TYR A 355 0.01 15.14 -8.03
CA TYR A 355 0.62 13.81 -7.89
C TYR A 355 1.86 13.73 -8.78
N ASP A 356 3.01 13.46 -8.17
CA ASP A 356 4.32 13.64 -8.83
C ASP A 356 5.35 12.54 -8.52
N CYS A 357 4.94 11.43 -7.90
CA CYS A 357 5.84 10.34 -7.60
C CYS A 357 6.33 9.57 -8.84
N GLN A 358 7.50 8.94 -8.73
CA GLN A 358 8.11 8.14 -9.80
C GLN A 358 7.65 6.69 -9.71
N SER A 359 7.04 6.16 -10.78
CA SER A 359 6.70 4.73 -10.86
C SER A 359 7.97 3.90 -10.85
N HIS A 360 7.98 2.76 -10.16
CA HIS A 360 9.21 1.98 -10.00
C HIS A 360 8.98 0.50 -9.70
N ILE A 361 10.05 -0.27 -9.90
CA ILE A 361 10.13 -1.69 -9.59
C ILE A 361 11.36 -1.90 -8.72
N VAL A 362 11.17 -2.60 -7.60
CA VAL A 362 12.25 -2.95 -6.66
C VAL A 362 12.40 -4.46 -6.53
N GLU A 363 13.60 -4.87 -6.19
CA GLU A 363 13.97 -6.24 -5.83
C GLU A 363 14.75 -6.26 -4.51
N GLN A 364 14.91 -7.45 -3.92
CA GLN A 364 15.84 -7.63 -2.81
C GLN A 364 17.28 -7.30 -3.26
N ALA A 365 17.92 -6.38 -2.55
CA ALA A 365 19.24 -5.86 -2.91
C ALA A 365 20.31 -6.96 -2.79
N GLY A 366 21.02 -7.20 -3.89
CA GLY A 366 22.22 -8.04 -3.93
C GLY A 366 23.50 -7.22 -4.01
N LEU A 367 24.63 -7.82 -3.61
CA LEU A 367 25.97 -7.17 -3.66
C LEU A 367 26.39 -6.73 -5.07
N THR A 368 25.80 -7.33 -6.10
CA THR A 368 26.06 -7.05 -7.52
C THR A 368 24.80 -6.65 -8.29
N GLY A 369 23.72 -6.31 -7.57
CA GLY A 369 22.42 -5.97 -8.15
C GLY A 369 22.43 -4.61 -8.85
N ALA A 370 21.34 -4.32 -9.57
CA ALA A 370 21.12 -3.01 -10.17
C ALA A 370 21.11 -1.92 -9.08
N SER A 371 21.73 -0.79 -9.38
CA SER A 371 21.71 0.40 -8.54
C SER A 371 20.97 1.52 -9.27
N GLY A 372 20.11 2.22 -8.55
CA GLY A 372 19.31 3.32 -9.08
C GLY A 372 19.03 4.34 -7.98
N ALA A 373 18.32 5.40 -8.33
CA ALA A 373 17.90 6.43 -7.38
C ALA A 373 16.58 7.02 -7.83
N PHE A 374 15.74 7.45 -6.87
CA PHE A 374 14.78 8.50 -7.14
C PHE A 374 15.52 9.83 -7.32
N ILE A 375 14.83 10.86 -7.83
CA ILE A 375 15.43 12.19 -7.90
C ILE A 375 15.86 12.69 -6.51
N GLY A 376 16.93 13.47 -6.50
CA GLY A 376 17.49 14.04 -5.27
C GLY A 376 17.96 12.96 -4.28
N GLN A 377 18.37 11.78 -4.76
CA GLN A 377 18.98 10.72 -3.95
C GLN A 377 20.30 10.23 -4.53
N ASP A 378 21.14 9.65 -3.67
CA ASP A 378 22.32 8.93 -4.14
C ASP A 378 21.94 7.49 -4.53
N PRO A 379 22.59 6.89 -5.54
CA PRO A 379 22.23 5.55 -6.00
C PRO A 379 22.40 4.45 -4.94
N TYR A 380 21.43 3.55 -4.85
CA TYR A 380 21.45 2.38 -3.99
C TYR A 380 20.95 1.12 -4.72
N ALA A 381 21.40 -0.05 -4.25
CA ALA A 381 21.07 -1.33 -4.85
C ALA A 381 19.60 -1.72 -4.61
N GLY A 382 19.01 -2.50 -5.53
CA GLY A 382 17.66 -3.04 -5.39
C GLY A 382 16.56 -2.22 -6.08
N LEU A 383 16.91 -1.08 -6.69
CA LEU A 383 16.04 -0.38 -7.64
C LEU A 383 16.27 -0.95 -9.05
N VAL A 384 15.32 -1.75 -9.54
CA VAL A 384 15.42 -2.44 -10.84
C VAL A 384 15.13 -1.47 -11.98
N SER A 385 14.08 -0.68 -11.82
CA SER A 385 13.65 0.31 -12.81
C SER A 385 12.93 1.43 -12.09
N VAL A 386 13.25 2.66 -12.45
CA VAL A 386 12.64 3.87 -11.91
C VAL A 386 12.32 4.77 -13.10
N GLU A 387 11.10 5.25 -13.15
CA GLU A 387 10.67 6.23 -14.14
C GLU A 387 11.51 7.52 -14.03
N PRO A 388 11.90 8.17 -15.13
CA PRO A 388 12.46 9.52 -15.09
C PRO A 388 11.44 10.53 -14.56
N TRP A 389 11.89 11.49 -13.76
CA TRP A 389 11.04 12.62 -13.38
C TRP A 389 11.02 13.70 -14.47
N VAL A 390 10.16 14.73 -14.30
CA VAL A 390 9.92 15.76 -15.33
C VAL A 390 11.19 16.44 -15.82
N VAL A 391 12.19 16.57 -14.94
CA VAL A 391 13.55 16.96 -15.28
C VAL A 391 14.56 15.96 -14.71
N GLU A 392 15.71 15.85 -15.35
CA GLU A 392 16.81 15.05 -14.84
C GLU A 392 17.37 15.63 -13.53
N ASP A 393 17.80 14.74 -12.63
CA ASP A 393 18.57 15.15 -11.46
C ASP A 393 19.94 15.69 -11.90
N PRO A 394 20.33 16.93 -11.49
CA PRO A 394 21.57 17.53 -11.95
C PRO A 394 22.84 16.78 -11.49
N GLY A 395 22.75 15.92 -10.47
CA GLY A 395 23.81 15.02 -10.06
C GLY A 395 25.11 15.69 -9.56
N PRO A 396 26.16 14.90 -9.29
CA PRO A 396 27.49 15.41 -8.91
C PRO A 396 28.12 16.29 -10.00
N PRO A 397 28.97 17.29 -9.64
CA PRO A 397 29.59 17.48 -8.34
C PRO A 397 28.75 18.28 -7.32
N LEU A 398 27.49 18.61 -7.63
CA LEU A 398 26.61 19.27 -6.67
C LEU A 398 26.38 18.38 -5.45
N SER A 399 26.31 19.00 -4.27
CA SER A 399 25.85 18.34 -3.06
C SER A 399 24.38 17.93 -3.19
N LEU A 400 23.96 16.97 -2.36
CA LEU A 400 22.56 16.52 -2.32
C LEU A 400 21.59 17.68 -2.03
N GLU A 401 21.97 18.58 -1.13
CA GLU A 401 21.20 19.79 -0.79
C GLU A 401 21.04 20.72 -2.00
N GLU A 402 22.12 20.98 -2.74
CA GLU A 402 22.06 21.82 -3.96
C GLU A 402 21.24 21.17 -5.08
N ARG A 403 21.32 19.84 -5.23
CA ARG A 403 20.49 19.08 -6.19
C ARG A 403 19.01 19.22 -5.85
N ARG A 404 18.64 18.98 -4.58
CA ARG A 404 17.26 19.09 -4.08
C ARG A 404 16.72 20.51 -4.20
N ALA A 405 17.51 21.53 -3.87
CA ALA A 405 17.11 22.92 -4.03
C ALA A 405 16.70 23.26 -5.47
N ARG A 406 17.46 22.80 -6.47
CA ARG A 406 17.11 22.99 -7.89
C ARG A 406 15.86 22.23 -8.31
N LEU A 407 15.70 21.00 -7.81
CA LEU A 407 14.52 20.19 -8.10
C LEU A 407 13.26 20.79 -7.45
N ARG A 408 13.37 21.40 -6.26
CA ARG A 408 12.28 22.14 -5.61
C ARG A 408 11.80 23.33 -6.45
N GLU A 409 12.72 24.09 -7.03
CA GLU A 409 12.34 25.18 -7.96
C GLU A 409 11.53 24.69 -9.17
N VAL A 410 11.73 23.43 -9.58
CA VAL A 410 10.92 22.81 -10.64
C VAL A 410 9.60 22.30 -10.07
N GLY A 411 9.60 21.66 -8.90
CA GLY A 411 8.39 21.22 -8.20
C GLY A 411 7.36 22.34 -8.04
N GLU A 412 7.78 23.51 -7.58
CA GLU A 412 6.93 24.70 -7.44
C GLU A 412 6.29 25.17 -8.75
N LYS A 413 6.96 24.96 -9.89
CA LYS A 413 6.42 25.30 -11.22
C LYS A 413 5.41 24.29 -11.72
N LEU A 414 5.51 23.03 -11.28
CA LEU A 414 4.56 21.97 -11.64
C LEU A 414 3.22 22.13 -10.91
N LEU A 415 3.21 22.80 -9.75
CA LEU A 415 2.03 22.95 -8.90
C LEU A 415 0.86 23.63 -9.61
N PRO A 416 -0.39 23.27 -9.26
CA PRO A 416 -1.58 23.92 -9.78
C PRO A 416 -1.58 25.43 -9.56
N GLY A 417 -1.88 26.20 -10.62
CA GLY A 417 -1.98 27.65 -10.55
C GLY A 417 -0.63 28.38 -10.46
N SER A 418 0.50 27.71 -10.70
CA SER A 418 1.82 28.34 -10.79
C SER A 418 1.89 29.36 -11.94
N GLY A 419 1.12 29.16 -13.01
CA GLY A 419 1.15 29.96 -14.23
C GLY A 419 2.43 29.79 -15.06
N ASP A 420 3.32 28.87 -14.67
CA ASP A 420 4.54 28.53 -15.39
C ASP A 420 4.21 27.59 -16.57
N PRO A 421 4.96 27.62 -17.69
CA PRO A 421 4.79 26.64 -18.77
C PRO A 421 4.98 25.17 -18.35
N LEU A 422 5.63 24.92 -17.20
CA LEU A 422 5.74 23.59 -16.62
C LEU A 422 4.52 23.18 -15.77
N GLU A 423 3.53 24.04 -15.53
CA GLU A 423 2.33 23.66 -14.77
C GLU A 423 1.70 22.39 -15.37
N ASP A 424 1.51 21.35 -14.56
CA ASP A 424 0.99 20.03 -14.97
C ASP A 424 1.76 19.37 -16.15
N ALA A 425 3.03 19.69 -16.35
CA ALA A 425 3.86 19.15 -17.43
C ALA A 425 4.37 17.71 -17.17
N TYR A 426 3.66 16.95 -16.36
CA TYR A 426 3.89 15.51 -16.18
C TYR A 426 3.64 14.77 -17.49
N THR A 427 4.14 13.53 -17.58
CA THR A 427 3.96 12.69 -18.76
C THR A 427 3.57 11.27 -18.37
N ASN A 428 2.89 10.59 -19.29
CA ASN A 428 2.70 9.15 -19.20
C ASN A 428 4.07 8.48 -19.24
N HIS A 429 4.32 7.57 -18.30
CA HIS A 429 5.52 6.75 -18.33
C HIS A 429 5.21 5.39 -17.72
N VAL A 430 5.69 4.34 -18.39
CA VAL A 430 5.58 2.97 -17.92
C VAL A 430 6.99 2.44 -17.67
N VAL A 431 7.19 1.77 -16.54
CA VAL A 431 8.40 0.97 -16.33
C VAL A 431 8.04 -0.50 -16.31
N ALA A 432 8.91 -1.33 -16.87
CA ALA A 432 8.71 -2.77 -16.98
C ALA A 432 9.92 -3.54 -16.47
N ALA A 433 9.71 -4.80 -16.09
CA ALA A 433 10.78 -5.74 -15.79
C ALA A 433 10.29 -7.19 -15.93
N ASP A 434 11.20 -8.11 -16.22
CA ASP A 434 10.95 -9.54 -16.11
C ASP A 434 11.34 -10.02 -14.70
N LEU A 435 10.34 -10.41 -13.91
CA LEU A 435 10.51 -10.79 -12.52
C LEU A 435 10.36 -12.30 -12.33
N ARG A 436 11.07 -12.85 -11.34
CA ARG A 436 10.85 -14.22 -10.87
C ARG A 436 10.34 -14.22 -9.44
N PRO A 437 9.02 -14.26 -9.24
CA PRO A 437 8.46 -14.43 -7.90
C PRO A 437 9.07 -15.68 -7.26
N GLY A 438 9.72 -15.52 -6.11
CA GLY A 438 10.38 -16.63 -5.42
C GLY A 438 9.41 -17.70 -4.93
N ARG A 439 9.92 -18.76 -4.30
CA ARG A 439 9.06 -19.73 -3.62
C ARG A 439 8.25 -19.02 -2.53
N HIS A 440 6.97 -19.31 -2.44
CA HIS A 440 6.12 -18.78 -1.38
C HIS A 440 5.88 -19.80 -0.27
N ARG A 441 5.56 -19.30 0.92
CA ARG A 441 5.05 -20.13 2.02
C ARG A 441 3.62 -20.56 1.70
N VAL A 442 3.31 -21.82 1.98
CA VAL A 442 1.94 -22.33 1.91
C VAL A 442 1.37 -22.30 3.33
N ALA A 443 0.40 -21.43 3.57
CA ALA A 443 -0.42 -21.45 4.78
C ALA A 443 -1.60 -22.41 4.55
N GLY A 444 -2.00 -23.17 5.56
CA GLY A 444 -3.14 -24.08 5.48
C GLY A 444 -3.87 -24.20 6.81
N ASP A 445 -5.17 -24.47 6.74
CA ASP A 445 -6.09 -24.57 7.89
C ASP A 445 -6.00 -25.95 8.58
N GLY A 446 -4.80 -26.51 8.65
CA GLY A 446 -4.55 -27.82 9.24
C GLY A 446 -4.89 -27.85 10.73
N ALA A 447 -5.05 -29.07 11.28
CA ALA A 447 -5.18 -29.26 12.72
C ALA A 447 -4.04 -28.51 13.44
N PRO A 448 -4.30 -27.89 14.61
CA PRO A 448 -3.26 -27.21 15.35
C PRO A 448 -2.04 -28.11 15.49
N GLY A 449 -0.86 -27.55 15.20
CA GLY A 449 0.38 -28.29 15.28
C GLY A 449 0.70 -28.74 16.70
N VAL A 450 1.93 -29.16 16.94
CA VAL A 450 2.42 -29.59 18.27
C VAL A 450 2.23 -28.55 19.39
N LEU A 451 1.98 -27.29 19.05
CA LEU A 451 1.70 -26.19 19.98
C LEU A 451 0.25 -26.17 20.50
N GLY A 452 -0.65 -26.98 19.95
CA GLY A 452 -2.07 -26.98 20.31
C GLY A 452 -2.83 -25.77 19.72
N PRO A 453 -4.14 -25.64 20.03
CA PRO A 453 -4.96 -24.55 19.50
C PRO A 453 -4.56 -23.21 20.11
N SER A 454 -4.64 -22.15 19.31
CA SER A 454 -4.53 -20.77 19.82
C SER A 454 -5.65 -20.48 20.82
N ARG A 455 -5.33 -19.67 21.85
CA ARG A 455 -6.29 -19.20 22.84
C ARG A 455 -6.35 -17.68 22.82
N LEU A 456 -7.56 -17.14 22.85
CA LEU A 456 -7.77 -15.70 23.04
C LEU A 456 -7.30 -15.29 24.45
N VAL A 457 -6.49 -14.23 24.53
CA VAL A 457 -5.97 -13.71 25.79
C VAL A 457 -6.91 -12.67 26.39
N ALA A 458 -7.45 -11.79 25.54
CA ALA A 458 -8.33 -10.70 25.94
C ALA A 458 -9.38 -10.48 24.83
N GLU A 459 -10.65 -10.36 25.21
CA GLU A 459 -11.64 -9.74 24.33
C GLU A 459 -11.31 -8.23 24.21
N PRO A 460 -11.58 -7.60 23.06
CA PRO A 460 -11.43 -6.15 22.96
C PRO A 460 -12.44 -5.45 23.89
N GLU A 461 -12.06 -4.32 24.46
CA GLU A 461 -12.94 -3.52 25.33
C GLU A 461 -14.13 -2.94 24.55
N ASP A 462 -13.90 -2.62 23.28
CA ASP A 462 -14.92 -2.23 22.31
C ASP A 462 -14.96 -3.26 21.16
N PRO A 463 -16.12 -3.85 20.82
CA PRO A 463 -16.24 -4.76 19.69
C PRO A 463 -15.79 -4.19 18.33
N ALA A 464 -15.75 -2.87 18.17
CA ALA A 464 -15.24 -2.19 16.98
C ALA A 464 -13.71 -1.98 17.02
N ALA A 465 -13.07 -2.11 18.18
CA ALA A 465 -11.62 -1.98 18.30
C ALA A 465 -10.90 -3.20 17.71
N VAL A 466 -9.72 -2.95 17.16
CA VAL A 466 -8.85 -4.01 16.63
C VAL A 466 -7.61 -4.11 17.52
N GLN A 467 -7.34 -5.33 17.99
CA GLN A 467 -6.10 -5.67 18.69
C GLN A 467 -4.99 -5.97 17.68
N ARG A 468 -3.85 -5.29 17.80
CA ARG A 468 -2.74 -5.33 16.83
C ARG A 468 -1.38 -5.33 17.53
N PHE A 469 -0.35 -5.66 16.76
CA PHE A 469 1.05 -5.63 17.17
C PHE A 469 1.34 -6.38 18.49
N PRO A 470 0.93 -7.64 18.65
CA PRO A 470 1.25 -8.38 19.86
C PRO A 470 2.77 -8.63 19.95
N ALA A 471 3.35 -8.29 21.09
CA ALA A 471 4.69 -8.64 21.49
C ALA A 471 4.63 -9.49 22.75
N VAL A 472 5.54 -10.47 22.87
CA VAL A 472 5.58 -11.42 23.98
C VAL A 472 6.98 -11.52 24.57
N ALA A 473 7.05 -11.59 25.89
CA ALA A 473 8.24 -11.97 26.64
C ALA A 473 7.86 -13.03 27.67
N ALA A 474 8.82 -13.89 28.03
CA ALA A 474 8.62 -14.88 29.07
C ALA A 474 9.90 -15.10 29.89
N ASP A 475 9.73 -15.28 31.19
CA ASP A 475 10.77 -15.72 32.12
C ASP A 475 10.17 -16.69 33.15
N GLY A 476 10.58 -17.95 33.10
CA GLY A 476 9.94 -19.02 33.87
C GLY A 476 8.44 -19.15 33.57
N ASP A 477 7.61 -19.12 34.61
CA ASP A 477 6.14 -19.14 34.50
C ASP A 477 5.53 -17.76 34.19
N ARG A 478 6.35 -16.70 34.19
CA ARG A 478 5.88 -15.36 33.86
C ARG A 478 5.82 -15.19 32.35
N VAL A 479 4.65 -14.80 31.84
CA VAL A 479 4.43 -14.44 30.43
C VAL A 479 3.83 -13.06 30.37
N VAL A 480 4.47 -12.16 29.63
CA VAL A 480 4.04 -10.77 29.44
C VAL A 480 3.71 -10.58 27.97
N LEU A 481 2.51 -10.08 27.70
CA LEU A 481 2.05 -9.69 26.38
C LEU A 481 1.79 -8.19 26.37
N ALA A 482 2.30 -7.50 25.37
CA ALA A 482 1.96 -6.11 25.08
C ALA A 482 1.31 -6.03 23.71
N PHE A 483 0.21 -5.29 23.57
CA PHE A 483 -0.49 -5.14 22.29
C PHE A 483 -1.24 -3.81 22.24
N THR A 484 -1.43 -3.28 21.02
CA THR A 484 -2.23 -2.06 20.81
C THR A 484 -3.69 -2.45 20.57
N GLU A 485 -4.63 -1.74 21.19
CA GLU A 485 -6.08 -1.92 20.97
C GLU A 485 -6.74 -0.57 20.67
N GLY A 486 -7.50 -0.50 19.57
CA GLY A 486 -8.24 0.72 19.20
C GLY A 486 -8.36 0.94 17.69
N ALA A 487 -8.47 2.21 17.29
CA ALA A 487 -8.56 2.68 15.90
C ALA A 487 -7.33 2.26 15.07
N MET A 488 -7.44 2.16 13.75
CA MET A 488 -6.40 1.55 12.90
C MET A 488 -5.05 2.27 12.91
N ASP A 489 -5.03 3.58 13.07
CA ASP A 489 -3.86 4.46 13.08
C ASP A 489 -3.19 4.59 14.45
N GLY A 490 -3.88 4.29 15.54
CA GLY A 490 -3.34 4.33 16.91
C GLY A 490 -4.33 3.80 17.94
N GLY A 491 -3.84 3.40 19.11
CA GLY A 491 -4.72 2.88 20.15
C GLY A 491 -4.10 2.82 21.54
N ALA A 492 -4.86 2.28 22.48
CA ALA A 492 -4.40 2.01 23.83
C ALA A 492 -3.32 0.93 23.83
N LEU A 493 -2.25 1.12 24.60
CA LEU A 493 -1.27 0.07 24.86
C LEU A 493 -1.77 -0.79 26.01
N ARG A 494 -2.10 -2.05 25.71
CA ARG A 494 -2.58 -3.04 26.67
C ARG A 494 -1.43 -3.96 27.09
N LEU A 495 -1.45 -4.35 28.35
CA LEU A 495 -0.52 -5.30 28.93
C LEU A 495 -1.30 -6.47 29.51
N ALA A 496 -0.92 -7.70 29.20
CA ALA A 496 -1.47 -8.90 29.80
C ALA A 496 -0.35 -9.71 30.43
N ILE A 497 -0.39 -9.87 31.76
CA ILE A 497 0.62 -10.58 32.55
C ILE A 497 0.03 -11.87 33.10
N SER A 498 0.76 -12.95 32.94
CA SER A 498 0.50 -14.26 33.53
C SER A 498 1.65 -14.63 34.45
N ASP A 499 1.36 -15.19 35.61
CA ASP A 499 2.35 -15.83 36.50
C ASP A 499 2.20 -17.36 36.58
N ASP A 500 1.36 -17.96 35.73
CA ASP A 500 1.05 -19.40 35.74
C ASP A 500 1.34 -20.11 34.40
N GLY A 501 2.32 -19.62 33.64
CA GLY A 501 2.75 -20.19 32.36
C GLY A 501 1.78 -19.94 31.21
N GLY A 502 1.02 -18.84 31.27
CA GLY A 502 0.06 -18.41 30.26
C GLY A 502 -1.33 -19.02 30.41
N ARG A 503 -1.67 -19.61 31.56
CA ARG A 503 -3.00 -20.21 31.81
C ARG A 503 -4.01 -19.15 32.23
N THR A 504 -3.64 -18.08 32.91
CA THR A 504 -4.50 -16.94 33.21
C THR A 504 -3.76 -15.64 33.02
N PHE A 505 -4.46 -14.58 32.62
CA PHE A 505 -3.86 -13.27 32.37
C PHE A 505 -4.60 -12.18 33.16
N ALA A 506 -3.85 -11.35 33.87
CA ALA A 506 -4.30 -10.07 34.37
C ALA A 506 -4.02 -9.00 33.30
N ILE A 507 -5.05 -8.26 32.90
CA ILE A 507 -4.97 -7.29 31.81
C ILE A 507 -5.07 -5.88 32.39
N SER A 508 -4.21 -4.98 31.90
CA SER A 508 -4.20 -3.57 32.26
C SER A 508 -3.92 -2.68 31.03
N THR A 509 -4.17 -1.39 31.17
CA THR A 509 -3.85 -0.37 30.16
C THR A 509 -2.62 0.39 30.62
N LEU A 510 -1.53 0.30 29.83
CA LEU A 510 -0.28 0.99 30.09
C LEU A 510 -0.31 2.41 29.52
N GLU A 511 -0.89 2.59 28.33
CA GLU A 511 -1.16 3.91 27.74
C GLU A 511 -2.58 3.93 27.18
N PRO A 512 -3.33 5.03 27.36
CA PRO A 512 -4.75 5.06 27.00
C PRO A 512 -5.01 5.18 25.49
N GLU A 513 -4.11 5.79 24.71
CA GLU A 513 -4.32 6.06 23.29
C GLU A 513 -3.03 6.40 22.55
N GLY A 514 -3.10 6.50 21.21
CA GLY A 514 -2.02 7.03 20.38
C GLY A 514 -0.75 6.18 20.35
N THR A 515 -0.83 4.90 20.70
CA THR A 515 0.33 4.01 20.71
C THR A 515 0.33 2.99 19.58
N ARG A 516 1.53 2.51 19.22
CA ARG A 516 1.74 1.44 18.24
C ARG A 516 3.06 0.70 18.46
N LEU A 517 3.18 -0.46 17.83
CA LEU A 517 4.41 -1.25 17.71
C LEU A 517 5.14 -1.49 19.06
N PRO A 518 4.47 -2.04 20.09
CA PRO A 518 5.16 -2.37 21.32
C PRO A 518 6.19 -3.49 21.12
N SER A 519 7.27 -3.41 21.88
CA SER A 519 8.26 -4.45 22.11
C SER A 519 8.37 -4.65 23.62
N VAL A 520 8.38 -5.90 24.08
CA VAL A 520 8.43 -6.23 25.51
C VAL A 520 9.57 -7.19 25.81
N ALA A 521 10.23 -7.00 26.96
CA ALA A 521 11.15 -7.96 27.55
C ALA A 521 10.87 -8.08 29.06
N ALA A 522 11.08 -9.28 29.61
CA ALA A 522 10.87 -9.60 31.01
C ALA A 522 12.03 -10.44 31.56
N TRP A 523 12.47 -10.14 32.78
CA TRP A 523 13.47 -10.90 33.53
C TRP A 523 13.23 -10.67 35.02
N GLN A 524 12.97 -11.75 35.76
CA GLN A 524 12.51 -11.70 37.14
C GLN A 524 11.29 -10.76 37.28
N ASP A 525 11.34 -9.82 38.23
CA ASP A 525 10.30 -8.81 38.46
C ASP A 525 10.43 -7.58 37.56
N ARG A 526 11.43 -7.55 36.67
CA ARG A 526 11.64 -6.44 35.76
C ARG A 526 10.95 -6.66 34.43
N ILE A 527 10.21 -5.65 33.98
CA ILE A 527 9.56 -5.63 32.67
C ILE A 527 9.92 -4.31 31.98
N VAL A 528 10.35 -4.38 30.73
CA VAL A 528 10.50 -3.21 29.87
C VAL A 528 9.55 -3.34 28.68
N VAL A 529 8.77 -2.29 28.43
CA VAL A 529 7.92 -2.16 27.25
C VAL A 529 8.36 -0.89 26.52
N ALA A 530 8.87 -1.04 25.30
CA ALA A 530 9.18 0.09 24.43
C ALA A 530 8.14 0.16 23.32
N TYR A 531 7.67 1.36 22.98
CA TYR A 531 6.58 1.55 22.04
C TYR A 531 6.65 2.91 21.37
N GLU A 532 5.94 3.06 20.27
CA GLU A 532 5.75 4.32 19.57
C GLU A 532 4.54 5.07 20.13
N VAL A 533 4.65 6.39 20.21
CA VAL A 533 3.59 7.31 20.60
C VAL A 533 3.44 8.40 19.54
N ASP A 534 2.20 8.72 19.20
CA ASP A 534 1.86 9.83 18.32
C ASP A 534 2.03 11.17 19.07
N ALA A 535 2.90 12.04 18.56
CA ALA A 535 3.23 13.32 19.15
C ALA A 535 3.00 14.47 18.15
N GLY A 536 1.76 14.61 17.68
CA GLY A 536 1.40 15.57 16.63
C GLY A 536 1.83 15.05 15.25
N SER A 537 2.66 15.81 14.53
CA SER A 537 3.15 15.41 13.20
C SER A 537 4.34 14.42 13.24
N LYS A 538 4.73 13.95 14.42
CA LYS A 538 5.92 13.10 14.61
C LYS A 538 5.60 11.91 15.51
N THR A 539 6.29 10.81 15.24
CA THR A 539 6.31 9.64 16.12
C THR A 539 7.46 9.77 17.13
N GLN A 540 7.23 9.38 18.39
CA GLN A 540 8.26 9.29 19.42
C GLN A 540 8.38 7.86 19.94
N VAL A 541 9.58 7.48 20.38
CA VAL A 541 9.82 6.22 21.08
C VAL A 541 9.84 6.47 22.58
N VAL A 542 9.02 5.72 23.30
CA VAL A 542 8.93 5.73 24.77
C VAL A 542 9.28 4.35 25.29
N ALA A 543 10.02 4.30 26.40
CA ALA A 543 10.22 3.08 27.18
C ALA A 543 9.54 3.21 28.55
N ALA A 544 8.77 2.19 28.92
CA ALA A 544 8.17 2.01 30.23
C ALA A 544 8.88 0.86 30.96
N VAL A 545 9.45 1.13 32.13
CA VAL A 545 10.15 0.14 32.97
C VAL A 545 9.37 -0.09 34.25
N SER A 546 9.12 -1.36 34.56
CA SER A 546 8.62 -1.82 35.86
C SER A 546 9.72 -2.60 36.57
N GLU A 547 9.85 -2.38 37.88
CA GLU A 547 10.74 -3.15 38.78
C GLU A 547 9.95 -4.04 39.75
N ASP A 548 8.62 -4.06 39.64
CA ASP A 548 7.68 -4.66 40.59
C ASP A 548 6.66 -5.57 39.89
N ALA A 549 7.14 -6.37 38.94
CA ALA A 549 6.37 -7.35 38.18
C ALA A 549 5.17 -6.77 37.42
N GLY A 550 5.28 -5.52 36.98
CA GLY A 550 4.27 -4.81 36.20
C GLY A 550 3.20 -4.11 37.04
N ALA A 551 3.38 -3.99 38.36
CA ALA A 551 2.45 -3.24 39.20
C ALA A 551 2.54 -1.72 38.97
N THR A 552 3.75 -1.20 38.74
CA THR A 552 3.99 0.20 38.39
C THR A 552 5.00 0.34 37.25
N PHE A 553 4.91 1.44 36.51
CA PHE A 553 5.79 1.72 35.38
C PHE A 553 6.28 3.17 35.38
N THR A 554 7.59 3.35 35.23
CA THR A 554 8.23 4.65 34.94
C THR A 554 8.43 4.78 33.45
N ARG A 555 7.99 5.90 32.86
CA ARG A 555 8.03 6.14 31.41
C ARG A 555 9.05 7.21 31.07
N THR A 556 9.82 6.97 30.02
CA THR A 556 10.84 7.90 29.52
C THR A 556 10.81 7.94 28.00
N ARG A 557 10.76 9.16 27.44
CA ARG A 557 10.96 9.37 26.00
C ARG A 557 12.43 9.14 25.66
N LEU A 558 12.70 8.26 24.70
CA LEU A 558 14.05 7.92 24.24
C LEU A 558 14.47 8.72 23.00
N SER A 559 13.55 8.89 22.04
CA SER A 559 13.85 9.58 20.79
C SER A 559 13.99 11.10 20.94
N GLY A 560 14.75 11.72 20.03
CA GLY A 560 14.90 13.16 19.93
C GLY A 560 13.66 13.88 19.38
N GLU A 561 13.75 15.20 19.22
CA GLU A 561 12.66 16.04 18.70
C GLU A 561 12.35 15.81 17.21
N ALA A 562 13.29 15.21 16.47
CA ALA A 562 13.06 14.78 15.09
C ALA A 562 12.12 13.57 15.00
N GLY A 563 11.87 12.89 16.12
CA GLY A 563 11.06 11.69 16.21
C GLY A 563 11.90 10.41 16.08
N GLY A 564 11.26 9.30 16.43
CA GLY A 564 11.83 7.96 16.29
C GLY A 564 10.75 6.90 16.17
N TRP A 565 11.16 5.71 15.72
CA TRP A 565 10.25 4.58 15.48
C TRP A 565 10.97 3.22 15.57
N GLN A 566 10.19 2.15 15.44
CA GLN A 566 10.61 0.75 15.47
C GLN A 566 11.44 0.37 16.71
N PRO A 567 10.88 0.54 17.93
CA PRO A 567 11.58 0.13 19.13
C PRO A 567 11.75 -1.39 19.20
N ALA A 568 12.91 -1.83 19.70
CA ALA A 568 13.20 -3.21 20.05
C ALA A 568 13.83 -3.24 21.45
N ALA A 569 13.13 -3.83 22.40
CA ALA A 569 13.53 -3.90 23.81
C ALA A 569 14.13 -5.26 24.16
N THR A 570 15.16 -5.26 25.01
CA THR A 570 15.71 -6.46 25.65
C THR A 570 16.17 -6.12 27.07
N LEU A 571 16.39 -7.14 27.88
CA LEU A 571 17.03 -7.04 29.19
C LEU A 571 18.35 -7.82 29.15
N ASP A 572 19.40 -7.28 29.79
CA ASP A 572 20.64 -8.02 30.00
C ASP A 572 20.34 -9.25 30.87
N PRO A 573 20.70 -10.47 30.43
CA PRO A 573 20.36 -11.69 31.16
C PRO A 573 21.12 -11.86 32.48
N THR A 574 22.14 -11.05 32.74
CA THR A 574 23.00 -11.13 33.92
C THR A 574 22.52 -10.27 35.07
N ASP A 575 22.04 -9.07 34.79
CA ASP A 575 21.63 -8.08 35.81
C ASP A 575 20.26 -7.44 35.56
N GLY A 576 19.60 -7.80 34.45
CA GLY A 576 18.31 -7.24 34.08
C GLY A 576 18.38 -5.81 33.57
N THR A 577 19.54 -5.30 33.12
CA THR A 577 19.65 -3.95 32.58
C THR A 577 18.81 -3.79 31.30
N PRO A 578 17.86 -2.84 31.23
CA PRO A 578 17.08 -2.59 30.02
C PRO A 578 17.91 -1.95 28.91
N HIS A 579 17.74 -2.48 27.70
CA HIS A 579 18.25 -1.91 26.45
C HIS A 579 17.12 -1.75 25.44
N VAL A 580 17.09 -0.63 24.73
CA VAL A 580 16.12 -0.36 23.67
C VAL A 580 16.84 0.17 22.44
N ALA A 581 16.77 -0.57 21.35
CA ALA A 581 17.18 -0.08 20.05
C ALA A 581 16.01 0.60 19.33
N TYR A 582 16.27 1.67 18.57
CA TYR A 582 15.25 2.37 17.78
C TYR A 582 15.89 3.16 16.63
N LEU A 583 15.07 3.63 15.67
CA LEU A 583 15.50 4.54 14.61
C LEU A 583 15.17 5.99 14.97
N ASP A 584 16.07 6.92 14.64
CA ASP A 584 15.90 8.37 14.89
C ASP A 584 16.43 9.19 13.69
N LEU A 585 15.79 10.33 13.40
CA LEU A 585 16.07 11.23 12.26
C LEU A 585 16.89 12.46 12.61
N SER A 586 17.25 12.65 13.88
CA SER A 586 17.86 13.88 14.40
C SER A 586 19.16 14.27 13.71
N ARG A 587 19.82 13.35 12.99
CA ARG A 587 21.09 13.59 12.31
C ARG A 587 21.00 13.47 10.79
N GLY A 588 20.75 14.62 10.14
CA GLY A 588 20.82 14.78 8.70
C GLY A 588 19.63 14.18 7.95
N GLY A 589 18.49 14.00 8.60
CA GLY A 589 17.25 13.53 7.96
C GLY A 589 17.28 12.07 7.49
N HIS A 590 18.33 11.32 7.82
CA HIS A 590 18.43 9.90 7.51
C HIS A 590 18.16 9.07 8.77
N PRO A 591 17.39 7.97 8.65
CA PRO A 591 17.12 7.11 9.79
C PRO A 591 18.40 6.43 10.25
N ARG A 592 18.78 6.64 11.51
CA ARG A 592 19.95 6.00 12.12
C ARG A 592 19.54 5.14 13.31
N PRO A 593 20.15 3.95 13.48
CA PRO A 593 19.93 3.14 14.67
C PRO A 593 20.57 3.79 15.90
N TYR A 594 19.83 3.86 16.99
CA TYR A 594 20.28 4.24 18.32
C TYR A 594 20.09 3.06 19.28
N LEU A 595 20.97 2.96 20.27
CA LEU A 595 20.84 2.04 21.39
C LEU A 595 20.73 2.87 22.67
N ALA A 596 19.59 2.81 23.35
CA ALA A 596 19.39 3.35 24.68
C ALA A 596 19.59 2.26 25.74
N THR A 597 20.30 2.60 26.81
CA THR A 597 20.58 1.72 27.96
C THR A 597 20.15 2.41 29.25
N HIS A 598 19.44 1.70 30.12
CA HIS A 598 18.94 2.22 31.39
C HIS A 598 19.88 1.86 32.54
N GLY A 599 20.59 2.85 33.08
CA GLY A 599 21.53 2.71 34.18
C GLY A 599 21.35 3.81 35.23
N ASP A 600 21.55 3.50 36.52
CA ASP A 600 21.40 4.43 37.65
C ASP A 600 20.06 5.22 37.68
N GLY A 601 19.00 4.66 37.10
CA GLY A 601 17.67 5.27 37.04
C GLY A 601 17.47 6.27 35.90
N ASP A 602 18.39 6.34 34.94
CA ASP A 602 18.30 7.20 33.76
C ASP A 602 18.62 6.43 32.46
N TRP A 603 18.23 7.00 31.32
CA TRP A 603 18.48 6.44 30.00
C TRP A 603 19.62 7.18 29.30
N THR A 604 20.56 6.41 28.75
CA THR A 604 21.64 6.95 27.89
C THR A 604 21.53 6.35 26.50
N ALA A 605 21.41 7.20 25.47
CA ALA A 605 21.27 6.77 24.08
C ALA A 605 22.53 7.10 23.27
N VAL A 606 22.98 6.13 22.48
CA VAL A 606 24.13 6.28 21.57
C VAL A 606 23.73 5.91 20.14
N GLU A 607 24.18 6.71 19.17
CA GLU A 607 24.06 6.37 17.74
C GLU A 607 24.94 5.15 17.45
N VAL A 608 24.38 4.13 16.82
CA VAL A 608 25.11 2.95 16.37
C VAL A 608 25.78 3.27 15.03
N ASP A 609 27.11 3.32 15.02
CA ASP A 609 27.89 3.50 13.81
C ASP A 609 28.07 2.16 13.07
N PRO A 610 27.41 1.96 11.90
CA PRO A 610 27.50 0.71 11.16
C PRO A 610 28.91 0.44 10.61
N SER A 611 29.76 1.46 10.48
CA SER A 611 31.14 1.32 10.05
C SER A 611 32.07 0.86 11.19
N ASN A 612 31.55 0.79 12.42
CA ASN A 612 32.26 0.39 13.62
C ASN A 612 33.53 1.24 13.86
N ARG A 613 33.53 2.51 13.42
CA ARG A 613 34.65 3.45 13.55
C ARG A 613 34.58 4.25 14.85
N ALA A 614 33.40 4.33 15.48
CA ALA A 614 33.24 4.91 16.80
C ALA A 614 33.63 3.91 17.90
N THR A 615 34.67 4.22 18.67
CA THR A 615 35.19 3.41 19.80
C THR A 615 34.25 3.34 21.02
N GLY A 616 33.11 4.03 21.00
CA GLY A 616 32.21 4.19 22.16
C GLY A 616 31.10 3.14 22.28
N ALA A 617 30.82 2.36 21.23
CA ALA A 617 29.74 1.36 21.22
C ALA A 617 30.26 -0.07 21.52
N ARG A 618 31.29 -0.19 22.37
CA ARG A 618 31.69 -1.46 22.99
C ARG A 618 31.25 -1.41 24.44
N ALA A 619 30.01 -1.82 24.70
CA ALA A 619 29.58 -2.31 26.00
C ALA A 619 29.32 -3.80 25.83
#